data_AF-A0A7L4E7C0-F1
#
_entry.id   AF-A0A7L4E7C0-F1
#
_cell.length_a   1.000
_cell.length_b   1.000
_cell.length_c   1.000
_cell.angle_alpha   90.00
_cell.angle_beta   90.00
_cell.angle_gamma   90.00
#
_symmetry.space_group_name_H-M   'P 1'
#
loop_
_entity.id
_entity.type
_entity.pdbx_description
1 polymer ?
#
loop_
_entity_poly.entity_id
_entity_poly.type
_entity_poly.pdbx_seq_one_letter_code
_entity_poly.pdbx_strand_id
1 'polypeptide(L)'
;SGSTGVDLAATWAVTILDSSVPLIPMGVNGPLGQGWSALLLGHSSTTLVGLFVLPGVIDADFSGEIKIMIWTPFPPCTISQGSKIAQLVFFTMPLSTNTVQKWRGEEGFGSTGAPQIFWTLQLTVQRSTSKCKLSWQGQHVPLTGIDTGADVTVIS
;
A
#
# COMPACT_ATOMS: atom_id res chain seq x y z
N SER A 1 16.98 -19.32 5.19
CA SER A 1 16.80 -17.86 5.17
C SER A 1 15.46 -17.56 4.52
N GLY A 2 14.63 -16.71 5.12
CA GLY A 2 13.27 -16.42 4.66
C GLY A 2 12.95 -14.93 4.80
N SER A 3 13.75 -14.08 4.15
CA SER A 3 13.42 -12.66 4.08
C SER A 3 12.24 -12.47 3.13
N THR A 4 11.17 -11.84 3.61
CA THR A 4 9.96 -11.57 2.83
C THR A 4 10.13 -10.36 1.89
N GLY A 5 11.06 -9.45 2.21
CA GLY A 5 11.27 -8.21 1.47
C GLY A 5 12.66 -8.06 0.84
N VAL A 6 12.74 -7.19 -0.16
CA VAL A 6 13.99 -6.73 -0.79
C VAL A 6 14.37 -5.38 -0.22
N ASP A 7 15.58 -5.27 0.34
CA ASP A 7 16.07 -4.05 0.97
C ASP A 7 16.25 -2.89 -0.04
N LEU A 8 15.91 -1.68 0.40
CA LEU A 8 16.22 -0.42 -0.27
C LEU A 8 17.26 0.34 0.55
N ALA A 9 18.38 0.67 -0.11
CA ALA A 9 19.47 1.41 0.49
C ALA A 9 19.46 2.87 0.04
N ALA A 10 19.71 3.80 0.96
CA ALA A 10 19.83 5.22 0.63
C ALA A 10 21.01 5.47 -0.33
N THR A 11 20.75 6.12 -1.46
CA THR A 11 21.78 6.38 -2.48
C THR A 11 22.80 7.43 -2.04
N TRP A 12 22.39 8.36 -1.18
CA TRP A 12 23.21 9.43 -0.59
C TRP A 12 22.89 9.59 0.89
N ALA A 13 23.78 10.29 1.62
CA ALA A 13 23.48 10.68 2.99
C ALA A 13 22.39 11.77 3.01
N VAL A 14 21.42 11.65 3.92
CA VAL A 14 20.31 12.59 4.06
C VAL A 14 20.13 12.96 5.52
N THR A 15 19.98 14.26 5.80
CA THR A 15 19.66 14.76 7.14
C THR A 15 18.25 15.34 7.15
N ILE A 16 17.41 14.79 8.02
CA ILE A 16 16.06 15.27 8.30
C ILE A 16 16.19 16.34 9.38
N LEU A 17 15.82 17.57 9.06
CA LEU A 17 16.05 18.74 9.93
C LEU A 17 14.80 19.17 10.73
N ASP A 18 13.63 18.73 10.32
CA ASP A 18 12.36 19.07 10.93
C ASP A 18 11.39 17.87 10.87
N SER A 19 10.13 18.08 11.28
CA SER A 19 9.09 17.05 11.26
C SER A 19 8.31 17.00 9.95
N SER A 20 8.84 17.58 8.85
CA SER A 20 8.27 17.38 7.52
C SER A 20 8.45 15.93 7.05
N VAL A 21 7.78 15.58 5.96
CA VAL A 21 7.86 14.25 5.35
C VAL A 21 8.55 14.35 4.00
N PRO A 22 9.89 14.40 3.94
CA PRO A 22 10.59 14.45 2.67
C PRO A 22 10.44 13.13 1.90
N LEU A 23 10.43 13.26 0.57
CA LEU A 23 10.58 12.14 -0.35
C LEU A 23 12.06 11.93 -0.64
N ILE A 24 12.60 10.77 -0.28
CA ILE A 24 13.99 10.42 -0.56
C ILE A 24 14.06 9.45 -1.75
N PRO A 25 14.73 9.82 -2.84
CA PRO A 25 15.00 8.93 -3.97
C PRO A 25 15.93 7.79 -3.57
N MET A 26 15.60 6.57 -4.00
CA MET A 26 16.39 5.36 -3.69
C MET A 26 17.28 4.90 -4.86
N GLY A 27 17.29 5.62 -6.00
CA GLY A 27 18.10 5.26 -7.16
C GLY A 27 17.66 3.98 -7.86
N VAL A 28 16.44 3.51 -7.58
CA VAL A 28 15.83 2.33 -8.20
C VAL A 28 14.55 2.77 -8.88
N ASN A 29 14.41 2.45 -10.16
CA ASN A 29 13.21 2.73 -10.94
C ASN A 29 12.35 1.48 -11.08
N GLY A 30 11.04 1.69 -11.17
CA GLY A 30 10.14 0.66 -11.67
C GLY A 30 10.26 0.47 -13.19
N PRO A 31 9.47 -0.46 -13.78
CA PRO A 31 8.50 -1.32 -13.11
C PRO A 31 9.16 -2.46 -12.32
N LEU A 32 8.44 -3.00 -11.34
CA LEU A 32 8.91 -4.04 -10.43
C LEU A 32 9.03 -5.44 -11.06
N GLY A 33 8.52 -5.63 -12.28
CA GLY A 33 8.44 -6.92 -12.97
C GLY A 33 7.00 -7.40 -13.19
N GLN A 34 6.82 -8.53 -13.90
CA GLN A 34 5.55 -9.04 -14.46
C GLN A 34 4.33 -8.98 -13.51
N GLY A 35 3.61 -7.85 -13.49
CA GLY A 35 2.36 -7.71 -12.72
C GLY A 35 2.52 -7.67 -11.20
N TRP A 36 3.73 -7.46 -10.70
CA TRP A 36 4.00 -7.40 -9.27
C TRP A 36 3.88 -5.97 -8.74
N SER A 37 3.04 -5.80 -7.72
CA SER A 37 3.07 -4.60 -6.88
C SER A 37 3.93 -4.88 -5.64
N ALA A 38 4.34 -3.83 -4.94
CA ALA A 38 5.03 -3.98 -3.68
C ALA A 38 4.55 -3.01 -2.61
N LEU A 39 4.57 -3.48 -1.37
CA LEU A 39 4.40 -2.66 -0.19
C LEU A 39 5.77 -2.14 0.22
N LEU A 40 5.91 -0.82 0.25
CA LEU A 40 7.08 -0.12 0.75
C LEU A 40 6.96 0.02 2.27
N LEU A 41 7.88 -0.61 3.01
CA LEU A 41 7.88 -0.61 4.48
C LEU A 41 9.24 -0.22 5.04
N GLY A 42 9.25 0.35 6.24
CA GLY A 42 10.48 0.53 7.02
C GLY A 42 11.00 -0.77 7.61
N HIS A 43 12.30 -0.82 7.88
CA HIS A 43 12.85 -1.87 8.75
C HIS A 43 12.50 -1.58 10.22
N SER A 44 12.30 -2.64 11.00
CA SER A 44 12.15 -2.51 12.46
C SER A 44 13.38 -1.85 13.10
N SER A 45 14.59 -2.14 12.59
CA SER A 45 15.83 -1.49 13.02
C SER A 45 15.82 0.03 12.76
N THR A 46 15.20 0.48 11.67
CA THR A 46 15.02 1.90 11.36
C THR A 46 14.07 2.54 12.36
N THR A 47 12.94 1.88 12.64
CA THR A 47 11.96 2.35 13.63
C THR A 47 12.54 2.44 15.03
N LEU A 48 13.39 1.47 15.43
CA LEU A 48 14.02 1.43 16.75
C LEU A 48 14.90 2.66 17.04
N VAL A 49 15.48 3.27 16.01
CA VAL A 49 16.30 4.50 16.16
C VAL A 49 15.48 5.79 16.02
N GLY A 50 14.15 5.69 16.05
CA GLY A 50 13.25 6.86 15.99
C GLY A 50 13.06 7.42 14.59
N LEU A 51 13.37 6.64 13.55
CA LEU A 51 13.16 7.01 12.15
C LEU A 51 12.06 6.13 11.54
N PHE A 52 11.05 6.77 10.96
CA PHE A 52 9.87 6.06 10.44
C PHE A 52 9.84 6.21 8.93
N VAL A 53 9.85 5.08 8.22
CA VAL A 53 9.47 5.04 6.81
C VAL A 53 7.96 4.88 6.76
N LEU A 54 7.26 5.86 6.21
CA LEU A 54 5.82 5.80 6.07
C LEU A 54 5.46 4.78 4.97
N PRO A 55 4.48 3.90 5.21
CA PRO A 55 4.10 2.90 4.23
C PRO A 55 3.65 3.50 2.90
N GLY A 56 3.92 2.79 1.81
CA GLY A 56 3.48 3.15 0.47
C GLY A 56 3.19 1.92 -0.39
N VAL A 57 2.41 2.09 -1.44
CA VAL A 57 2.18 1.05 -2.46
C VAL A 57 2.88 1.48 -3.74
N ILE A 58 3.71 0.59 -4.27
CA ILE A 58 4.32 0.72 -5.59
C ILE A 58 3.53 -0.19 -6.53
N ASP A 59 2.82 0.42 -7.48
CA ASP A 59 2.04 -0.31 -8.46
C ASP A 59 2.92 -1.00 -9.48
N ALA A 60 2.41 -2.09 -10.05
CA ALA A 60 3.12 -2.89 -11.06
C ALA A 60 3.47 -2.11 -12.33
N ASP A 61 2.68 -1.08 -12.67
CA ASP A 61 2.89 -0.21 -13.84
C ASP A 61 3.58 1.11 -13.51
N PHE A 62 4.00 1.32 -12.26
CA PHE A 62 4.80 2.49 -11.88
C PHE A 62 6.19 2.39 -12.52
N SER A 63 6.54 3.36 -13.36
CA SER A 63 7.83 3.40 -14.09
C SER A 63 8.81 4.46 -13.56
N GLY A 64 8.37 5.26 -12.60
CA GLY A 64 9.19 6.30 -11.99
C GLY A 64 10.22 5.75 -11.02
N GLU A 65 11.02 6.67 -10.47
CA GLU A 65 11.95 6.36 -9.39
C GLU A 65 11.18 6.07 -8.09
N ILE A 66 11.54 4.97 -7.43
CA ILE A 66 11.01 4.60 -6.11
C ILE A 66 11.60 5.57 -5.08
N LYS A 67 10.70 6.26 -4.38
CA LYS A 67 11.04 7.18 -3.29
C LYS A 67 10.41 6.69 -2.00
N ILE A 68 11.10 6.92 -0.89
CA ILE A 68 10.57 6.66 0.45
C ILE A 68 10.12 7.96 1.11
N MET A 69 9.03 7.87 1.86
CA MET A 69 8.57 8.93 2.74
C MET A 69 9.16 8.69 4.13
N ILE A 70 9.90 9.66 4.64
CA ILE A 70 10.53 9.55 5.96
C ILE A 70 9.96 10.57 6.92
N TRP A 71 9.80 10.17 8.18
CA TRP A 71 9.42 11.05 9.27
C TRP A 71 10.19 10.70 10.54
N THR A 72 10.48 11.71 11.37
CA THR A 72 11.00 11.50 12.73
C THR A 72 10.42 12.55 13.69
N PRO A 73 10.04 12.16 14.92
CA PRO A 73 9.67 13.11 15.95
C PRO A 73 10.88 13.76 16.63
N PHE A 74 12.11 13.32 16.34
CA PHE A 74 13.33 13.76 17.02
C PHE A 74 14.39 14.31 16.03
N PRO A 75 14.10 15.36 15.25
CA PRO A 75 15.12 15.97 14.40
C PRO A 75 16.24 16.67 15.23
N PRO A 76 17.47 16.77 14.71
CA PRO A 76 17.90 16.27 13.41
C PRO A 76 18.23 14.77 13.43
N CYS A 77 17.87 14.05 12.37
CA CYS A 77 18.23 12.64 12.17
C CYS A 77 18.98 12.47 10.85
N THR A 78 20.10 11.73 10.86
CA THR A 78 20.92 11.51 9.66
C THR A 78 20.88 10.05 9.24
N ILE A 79 20.59 9.84 7.96
CA ILE A 79 20.67 8.56 7.26
C ILE A 79 21.98 8.55 6.52
N SER A 80 22.83 7.55 6.79
CA SER A 80 24.08 7.39 6.05
C SER A 80 23.82 6.78 4.68
N GLN A 81 24.64 7.15 3.69
CA GLN A 81 24.64 6.47 2.39
C GLN A 81 24.81 4.96 2.55
N GLY A 82 24.09 4.18 1.75
CA GLY A 82 24.09 2.72 1.79
C GLY A 82 23.27 2.11 2.92
N SER A 83 22.69 2.92 3.81
CA SER A 83 21.85 2.40 4.90
C SER A 83 20.58 1.79 4.33
N LYS A 84 20.35 0.51 4.65
CA LYS A 84 19.15 -0.23 4.28
C LYS A 84 18.03 0.08 5.26
N ILE A 85 17.22 1.08 4.93
CA ILE A 85 16.25 1.64 5.87
C ILE A 85 14.80 1.24 5.57
N ALA A 86 14.54 0.80 4.34
CA ALA A 86 13.24 0.37 3.85
C ALA A 86 13.37 -0.97 3.10
N GLN A 87 12.24 -1.61 2.85
CA GLN A 87 12.12 -2.84 2.08
C GLN A 87 10.87 -2.83 1.22
N LEU A 88 10.93 -3.57 0.11
CA LEU A 88 9.80 -3.88 -0.76
C LEU A 88 9.29 -5.29 -0.47
N VAL A 89 8.04 -5.41 -0.05
CA VAL A 89 7.35 -6.70 0.11
C VAL A 89 6.42 -6.90 -1.09
N PHE A 90 6.76 -7.84 -1.96
CA PHE A 90 6.05 -8.07 -3.21
C PHE A 90 4.74 -8.81 -3.01
N PHE A 91 3.72 -8.43 -3.77
CA PHE A 91 2.45 -9.14 -3.86
C PHE A 91 1.89 -9.06 -5.28
N THR A 92 1.14 -10.09 -5.67
CA THR A 92 0.40 -10.10 -6.94
C THR A 92 -1.00 -9.55 -6.70
N MET A 93 -1.43 -8.58 -7.51
CA MET A 93 -2.85 -8.25 -7.60
C MET A 93 -3.48 -9.11 -8.70
N PRO A 94 -4.65 -9.72 -8.47
CA PRO A 94 -5.37 -10.38 -9.54
C PRO A 94 -5.73 -9.34 -10.61
N LEU A 95 -5.12 -9.45 -11.79
CA LEU A 95 -5.44 -8.61 -12.94
C LEU A 95 -6.86 -8.96 -13.40
N SER A 96 -7.79 -8.02 -13.28
CA SER A 96 -9.06 -8.05 -14.01
C SER A 96 -8.74 -8.00 -15.50
N THR A 97 -9.13 -9.03 -16.25
CA THR A 97 -8.87 -9.16 -17.69
C THR A 97 -9.59 -8.12 -18.56
N ASN A 98 -10.38 -7.22 -17.95
CA ASN A 98 -11.25 -6.27 -18.66
C ASN A 98 -10.94 -4.78 -18.44
N THR A 99 -9.88 -4.43 -17.71
CA THR A 99 -9.50 -3.02 -17.54
C THR A 99 -8.42 -2.63 -18.53
N VAL A 100 -8.77 -1.72 -19.46
CA VAL A 100 -7.83 -0.99 -20.31
C VAL A 100 -6.71 -0.45 -19.41
N GLN A 101 -5.48 -0.97 -19.56
CA GLN A 101 -4.32 -0.49 -18.83
C GLN A 101 -4.08 0.97 -19.21
N LYS A 102 -4.54 1.89 -18.37
CA LYS A 102 -4.16 3.29 -18.47
C LYS A 102 -2.80 3.41 -17.78
N TRP A 103 -1.75 3.53 -18.58
CA TRP A 103 -0.37 3.69 -18.13
C TRP A 103 -0.27 4.83 -17.12
N ARG A 104 0.09 4.52 -15.87
CA ARG A 104 0.29 5.53 -14.82
C ARG A 104 1.51 6.42 -15.08
N GLY A 105 2.53 5.92 -15.79
CA GLY A 105 3.74 6.69 -16.09
C GLY A 105 4.66 6.84 -14.88
N GLU A 106 5.28 8.02 -14.76
CA GLU A 106 6.20 8.36 -13.66
C GLU A 106 5.49 9.07 -12.49
N GLU A 107 4.19 9.34 -12.63
CA GLU A 107 3.42 10.13 -11.67
C GLU A 107 3.02 9.31 -10.42
N GLY A 108 3.59 9.68 -9.26
CA GLY A 108 3.31 9.08 -7.95
C GLY A 108 3.04 10.13 -6.85
N PHE A 109 2.89 9.68 -5.60
CA PHE A 109 2.85 10.55 -4.41
C PHE A 109 1.77 11.65 -4.42
N GLY A 110 0.53 11.29 -4.77
CA GLY A 110 -0.61 12.22 -4.76
C GLY A 110 -0.91 12.88 -6.10
N SER A 111 -0.27 12.44 -7.19
CA SER A 111 -0.58 12.89 -8.56
C SER A 111 -2.05 12.69 -8.97
N THR A 112 -2.76 11.76 -8.34
CA THR A 112 -4.18 11.48 -8.56
C THR A 112 -5.14 12.42 -7.80
N GLY A 113 -4.63 13.44 -7.10
CA GLY A 113 -5.43 14.37 -6.30
C GLY A 113 -5.55 13.97 -4.83
N ALA A 114 -6.59 14.46 -4.14
CA ALA A 114 -6.81 14.17 -2.72
C ALA A 114 -6.88 12.64 -2.47
N PRO A 115 -6.35 12.14 -1.34
CA PRO A 115 -6.33 10.72 -1.03
C PRO A 115 -7.76 10.15 -1.02
N GLN A 116 -8.04 9.28 -1.99
CA GLN A 116 -9.29 8.52 -2.05
C GLN A 116 -8.96 7.07 -1.70
N ILE A 117 -9.57 6.57 -0.62
CA ILE A 117 -9.39 5.19 -0.17
C ILE A 117 -10.47 4.35 -0.85
N PHE A 118 -10.08 3.60 -1.88
CA PHE A 118 -10.96 2.63 -2.54
C PHE A 118 -10.66 1.22 -2.02
N TRP A 119 -11.64 0.61 -1.35
CA TRP A 119 -11.59 -0.80 -1.00
C TRP A 119 -12.15 -1.61 -2.16
N THR A 120 -11.30 -2.34 -2.89
CA THR A 120 -11.75 -3.25 -3.95
C THR A 120 -11.61 -4.68 -3.48
N LEU A 121 -12.73 -5.31 -3.11
CA LEU A 121 -12.78 -6.76 -2.93
C LEU A 121 -13.14 -7.39 -4.28
N GLN A 122 -12.24 -8.21 -4.84
CA GLN A 122 -12.62 -9.05 -5.96
C GLN A 122 -13.57 -10.14 -5.46
N LEU A 123 -14.86 -9.99 -5.74
CA LEU A 123 -15.88 -10.97 -5.43
C LEU A 123 -15.67 -12.19 -6.35
N THR A 124 -15.07 -13.26 -5.84
CA THR A 124 -15.06 -14.54 -6.54
C THR A 124 -16.49 -15.11 -6.57
N VAL A 125 -16.88 -15.73 -7.69
CA VAL A 125 -18.22 -16.32 -7.91
C VAL A 125 -18.67 -17.29 -6.79
N GLN A 126 -17.73 -17.80 -5.98
CA GLN A 126 -17.97 -18.71 -4.87
C GLN A 126 -18.32 -18.06 -3.52
N ARG A 127 -18.23 -16.72 -3.34
CA ARG A 127 -18.68 -16.11 -2.07
C ARG A 127 -20.20 -15.94 -2.10
N SER A 128 -20.84 -16.88 -1.39
CA SER A 128 -22.26 -17.13 -1.37
C SER A 128 -23.06 -15.89 -0.97
N THR A 129 -23.91 -15.43 -1.87
CA THR A 129 -25.07 -14.62 -1.51
C THR A 129 -25.86 -15.36 -0.42
N SER A 130 -25.92 -14.80 0.77
CA SER A 130 -26.63 -15.37 1.91
C SER A 130 -28.07 -14.88 1.87
N LYS A 131 -29.02 -15.82 1.77
CA LYS A 131 -30.44 -15.51 1.85
C LYS A 131 -30.83 -15.44 3.32
N CYS A 132 -31.35 -14.29 3.75
CA CYS A 132 -31.87 -14.08 5.10
C CYS A 132 -33.34 -13.66 5.03
N LYS A 133 -34.10 -13.87 6.10
CA LYS A 133 -35.49 -13.41 6.21
C LYS A 133 -35.59 -12.39 7.32
N LEU A 134 -35.90 -11.14 6.97
CA LEU A 134 -36.25 -10.12 7.94
C LEU A 134 -37.70 -10.33 8.37
N SER A 135 -37.95 -10.40 9.68
CA SER A 135 -39.29 -10.59 10.22
C SER A 135 -39.67 -9.41 11.11
N TRP A 136 -40.73 -8.68 10.77
CA TRP A 136 -41.23 -7.56 11.55
C TRP A 136 -42.76 -7.54 11.54
N GLN A 137 -43.38 -7.44 12.73
CA GLN A 137 -44.84 -7.47 12.91
C GLN A 137 -45.57 -8.62 12.17
N GLY A 138 -44.96 -9.81 12.14
CA GLY A 138 -45.54 -10.99 11.47
C GLY A 138 -45.42 -10.99 9.94
N GLN A 139 -44.83 -9.96 9.34
CA GLN A 139 -44.44 -9.94 7.94
C GLN A 139 -43.01 -10.45 7.76
N HIS A 140 -42.78 -11.23 6.70
CA HIS A 140 -41.47 -11.77 6.35
C HIS A 140 -41.04 -11.23 4.99
N VAL A 141 -39.88 -10.56 4.95
CA VAL A 141 -39.26 -10.07 3.70
C VAL A 141 -38.00 -10.87 3.44
N PRO A 142 -37.91 -11.61 2.32
CA PRO A 142 -36.67 -12.28 1.93
C PRO A 142 -35.64 -11.24 1.46
N LEU A 143 -34.46 -11.29 2.06
CA LEU A 143 -33.31 -10.46 1.70
C LEU A 143 -32.21 -11.35 1.15
N THR A 144 -31.50 -10.85 0.15
CA THR A 144 -30.27 -11.48 -0.35
C THR A 144 -29.12 -10.54 0.01
N GLY A 145 -28.30 -10.96 0.96
CA GLY A 145 -27.10 -10.24 1.40
C GLY A 145 -25.85 -10.81 0.76
N ILE A 146 -24.85 -9.97 0.54
CA ILE A 146 -23.51 -10.40 0.14
C ILE A 146 -22.71 -10.56 1.43
N ASP A 147 -22.19 -11.76 1.67
CA ASP A 147 -21.28 -12.00 2.78
C ASP A 147 -19.89 -11.45 2.43
N THR A 148 -19.52 -10.34 3.07
CA THR A 148 -18.23 -9.69 2.90
C THR A 148 -17.15 -10.28 3.81
N GLY A 149 -17.50 -11.18 4.74
CA GLY A 149 -16.59 -11.70 5.77
C GLY A 149 -16.11 -10.63 6.77
N ALA A 150 -16.78 -9.49 6.83
CA ALA A 150 -16.55 -8.48 7.85
C ALA A 150 -17.45 -8.79 9.06
N ASP A 151 -16.88 -8.90 10.25
CA ASP A 151 -17.61 -9.07 11.52
C ASP A 151 -18.46 -7.83 11.91
N VAL A 152 -18.69 -6.90 10.99
CA VAL A 152 -19.48 -5.69 11.22
C VAL A 152 -20.46 -5.49 10.07
N THR A 153 -21.74 -5.68 10.37
CA THR A 153 -22.86 -5.30 9.50
C THR A 153 -23.15 -3.81 9.70
N VAL A 154 -22.80 -2.97 8.72
CA VAL A 154 -23.31 -1.59 8.67
C VAL A 154 -24.65 -1.62 7.95
N ILE A 155 -25.74 -1.32 8.67
CA ILE A 155 -27.06 -1.10 8.07
C ILE A 155 -27.19 0.42 7.87
N SER A 156 -27.28 0.86 6.61
CA SER A 156 -27.73 2.22 6.27
C SER A 156 -29.24 2.28 6.17
#